data_AF-A0A1M6RZE4-F1
#
_entry.id   AF-A0A1M6RZE4-F1
#
_cell.length_a   1.000
_cell.length_b   1.000
_cell.length_c   1.000
_cell.angle_alpha   90.00
_cell.angle_beta   90.00
_cell.angle_gamma   90.00
#
_symmetry.space_group_name_H-M   'P 1'
#
loop_
_entity.id
_entity.type
_entity.pdbx_description
1 polymer ?
#
loop_
_entity_poly.entity_id
_entity_poly.type
_entity_poly.pdbx_seq_one_letter_code
_entity_poly.pdbx_strand_id
1 'polypeptide(L)'
;MFNKDLILKSINNKGWSKYRLCKEANLAQSTLSDIINGKNSNPRMDTIQKIATALNMDVHEFFDESFSLKNGDIEKFDSTIDTNKLANEGKLIDSIQKTYGKQSVELLENFLKLNDLGKKEATKRVSELNCIPMYSNQNELSATLEDMFTTVAAHNDNLTNEEAEEMDRRILTEIKRLK
;
A
#
# COMPACT_ATOMS: atom_id res chain seq x y z
N MET A 1 -1.15 -4.72 -36.43
CA MET A 1 -2.04 -5.93 -36.40
C MET A 1 -2.89 -5.88 -35.13
N PHE A 2 -4.08 -6.51 -35.05
CA PHE A 2 -4.90 -6.46 -33.80
C PHE A 2 -4.18 -7.18 -32.66
N ASN A 3 -3.94 -6.47 -31.55
CA ASN A 3 -3.25 -6.95 -30.37
C ASN A 3 -4.23 -7.64 -29.40
N LYS A 4 -4.45 -8.93 -29.64
CA LYS A 4 -5.31 -9.77 -28.79
C LYS A 4 -4.75 -9.99 -27.37
N ASP A 5 -3.44 -9.88 -27.17
CA ASP A 5 -2.81 -10.14 -25.88
C ASP A 5 -3.12 -9.03 -24.86
N LEU A 6 -3.39 -7.81 -25.36
CA LEU A 6 -3.84 -6.70 -24.54
C LEU A 6 -5.16 -7.00 -23.82
N ILE A 7 -6.06 -7.79 -24.43
CA ILE A 7 -7.31 -8.23 -23.80
C ILE A 7 -7.01 -9.02 -22.52
N LEU A 8 -6.07 -9.98 -22.60
CA LEU A 8 -5.70 -10.83 -21.46
C LEU A 8 -5.01 -10.02 -20.37
N LYS A 9 -4.16 -9.06 -20.75
CA LYS A 9 -3.51 -8.16 -19.81
C LYS A 9 -4.54 -7.32 -19.05
N SER A 10 -5.49 -6.72 -19.76
CA SER A 10 -6.50 -5.84 -19.18
C SER A 10 -7.50 -6.56 -18.27
N ILE A 11 -7.92 -7.79 -18.61
CA ILE A 11 -8.78 -8.58 -17.71
C ILE A 11 -8.04 -8.98 -16.43
N ASN A 12 -6.75 -9.32 -16.51
CA ASN A 12 -5.96 -9.68 -15.34
C ASN A 12 -5.77 -8.48 -14.41
N ASN A 13 -5.47 -7.30 -14.96
CA ASN A 13 -5.35 -6.06 -14.19
C ASN A 13 -6.64 -5.68 -13.46
N LYS A 14 -7.81 -6.00 -14.03
CA LYS A 14 -9.13 -5.79 -13.40
C LYS A 14 -9.57 -6.94 -12.49
N GLY A 15 -8.81 -8.05 -12.41
CA GLY A 15 -9.22 -9.26 -11.69
C GLY A 15 -10.43 -9.96 -12.31
N TRP A 16 -10.67 -9.79 -13.61
CA TRP A 16 -11.82 -10.34 -14.31
C TRP A 16 -11.53 -11.71 -14.94
N SER A 17 -12.53 -12.59 -14.88
CA SER A 17 -12.51 -13.81 -15.70
C SER A 17 -12.90 -13.50 -17.15
N LYS A 18 -12.50 -14.36 -18.09
CA LYS A 18 -12.95 -14.29 -19.50
C LYS A 18 -14.48 -14.30 -19.62
N TYR A 19 -15.14 -15.05 -18.74
CA TYR A 19 -16.59 -15.09 -18.66
C TYR A 19 -17.20 -13.74 -18.29
N ARG A 20 -16.61 -13.06 -17.29
CA ARG A 20 -17.05 -11.72 -16.89
C ARG A 20 -16.93 -10.75 -18.05
N LEU A 21 -15.80 -10.73 -18.76
CA LEU A 21 -15.63 -9.89 -19.94
C LEU A 21 -16.70 -10.15 -21.01
N CYS A 22 -17.05 -11.41 -21.28
CA CYS A 22 -18.12 -11.74 -22.23
C CYS A 22 -19.47 -11.13 -21.84
N LYS A 23 -19.80 -11.15 -20.55
CA LYS A 23 -21.04 -10.55 -20.02
C LYS A 23 -21.03 -9.03 -20.14
N GLU A 24 -19.94 -8.38 -19.77
CA GLU A 24 -19.80 -6.92 -19.84
C GLU A 24 -19.79 -6.41 -21.29
N ALA A 25 -19.10 -7.11 -22.20
CA ALA A 25 -19.02 -6.75 -23.62
C ALA A 25 -20.24 -7.19 -24.44
N ASN A 26 -21.19 -7.90 -23.82
CA ASN A 26 -22.31 -8.55 -24.51
C ASN A 26 -21.85 -9.39 -25.72
N LEU A 27 -20.90 -10.29 -25.48
CA LEU A 27 -20.32 -11.20 -26.47
C LEU A 27 -20.57 -12.66 -26.09
N ALA A 28 -20.71 -13.51 -27.10
CA ALA A 28 -20.71 -14.95 -26.88
C ALA A 28 -19.32 -15.43 -26.44
N GLN A 29 -19.27 -16.41 -25.55
CA GLN A 29 -18.00 -16.98 -25.07
C GLN A 29 -17.15 -17.57 -26.21
N SER A 30 -17.80 -18.17 -27.21
CA SER A 30 -17.13 -18.70 -28.40
C SER A 30 -16.39 -17.59 -29.16
N THR A 31 -17.02 -16.43 -29.35
CA THR A 31 -16.42 -15.28 -30.03
C THR A 31 -15.16 -14.82 -29.33
N LEU A 32 -15.19 -14.62 -28.01
CA LEU A 32 -13.99 -14.20 -27.26
C LEU A 32 -12.90 -15.27 -27.30
N SER A 33 -13.27 -16.55 -27.21
CA SER A 33 -12.34 -17.67 -27.29
C SER A 33 -11.62 -17.74 -28.64
N ASP A 34 -12.34 -17.57 -29.75
CA ASP A 34 -11.76 -17.61 -31.09
C ASP A 34 -10.78 -16.45 -31.33
N ILE A 35 -11.06 -15.27 -30.77
CA ILE A 35 -10.17 -14.11 -30.84
C ILE A 35 -8.87 -14.37 -30.07
N ILE A 36 -8.97 -14.78 -28.80
CA ILE A 36 -7.80 -15.04 -27.94
C ILE A 36 -6.92 -16.15 -28.53
N ASN A 37 -7.54 -17.23 -28.99
CA ASN A 37 -6.82 -18.37 -29.57
C ASN A 37 -6.28 -18.07 -31.00
N GLY A 38 -6.58 -16.91 -31.58
CA GLY A 38 -6.10 -16.51 -32.90
C GLY A 38 -6.83 -17.15 -34.08
N LYS A 39 -7.89 -17.95 -33.85
CA LYS A 39 -8.79 -18.42 -34.91
C LYS A 39 -9.44 -17.24 -35.63
N ASN A 40 -9.74 -16.19 -34.87
CA ASN A 40 -10.15 -14.89 -35.39
C ASN A 40 -9.09 -13.82 -35.05
N SER A 41 -8.00 -13.80 -35.83
CA SER A 41 -6.88 -12.89 -35.60
C SER A 41 -7.17 -11.42 -35.96
N ASN A 42 -8.27 -11.14 -36.69
CA ASN A 42 -8.68 -9.78 -37.04
C ASN A 42 -10.19 -9.62 -36.86
N PRO A 43 -10.66 -9.38 -35.62
CA PRO A 43 -12.08 -9.28 -35.32
C PRO A 43 -12.70 -8.06 -36.02
N ARG A 44 -14.02 -8.08 -36.20
CA ARG A 44 -14.73 -6.92 -36.74
C ARG A 44 -14.67 -5.74 -35.77
N MET A 45 -14.66 -4.52 -36.31
CA MET A 45 -14.56 -3.29 -35.54
C MET A 45 -15.64 -3.15 -34.46
N ASP A 46 -16.88 -3.59 -34.73
CA ASP A 46 -17.98 -3.60 -33.76
C ASP A 46 -17.67 -4.49 -32.53
N THR A 47 -17.00 -5.61 -32.76
CA THR A 47 -16.59 -6.56 -31.73
C THR A 47 -15.46 -5.98 -30.89
N ILE A 48 -14.51 -5.31 -31.56
CA ILE A 48 -13.41 -4.62 -30.88
C ILE A 48 -13.93 -3.47 -30.02
N GLN A 49 -14.86 -2.67 -30.55
CA GLN A 49 -15.50 -1.58 -29.81
C GLN A 49 -16.20 -2.09 -28.54
N LYS A 50 -16.94 -3.21 -28.64
CA LYS A 50 -17.59 -3.82 -27.47
C LYS A 50 -16.58 -4.24 -26.40
N ILE A 51 -15.47 -4.84 -26.81
CA ILE A 51 -14.39 -5.25 -25.89
C ILE A 51 -13.74 -4.02 -25.24
N ALA A 52 -13.41 -3.01 -26.04
CA ALA A 52 -12.79 -1.76 -25.60
C ALA A 52 -13.70 -1.02 -24.60
N THR A 53 -14.98 -0.85 -24.93
CA THR A 53 -15.97 -0.22 -24.04
C THR A 53 -16.14 -0.99 -22.73
N ALA A 54 -16.20 -2.33 -22.76
CA ALA A 54 -16.29 -3.13 -21.54
C ALA A 54 -15.03 -3.03 -20.66
N LEU A 55 -13.87 -2.86 -21.27
CA LEU A 55 -12.59 -2.68 -20.56
C LEU A 55 -12.31 -1.22 -20.18
N ASN A 56 -13.14 -0.27 -20.63
CA ASN A 56 -12.91 1.18 -20.52
C ASN A 56 -11.57 1.59 -21.14
N MET A 57 -11.33 1.13 -22.36
CA MET A 57 -10.13 1.35 -23.18
C MET A 57 -10.50 2.03 -24.49
N ASP A 58 -9.56 2.75 -25.08
CA ASP A 58 -9.72 3.27 -26.43
C ASP A 58 -9.45 2.16 -27.46
N VAL A 59 -10.20 2.14 -28.56
CA VAL A 59 -10.04 1.08 -29.57
C VAL A 59 -8.66 1.12 -30.22
N HIS A 60 -8.06 2.31 -30.37
CA HIS A 60 -6.74 2.48 -30.97
C HIS A 60 -5.63 1.78 -30.17
N GLU A 61 -5.81 1.58 -28.86
CA GLU A 61 -4.85 0.85 -28.01
C GLU A 61 -4.62 -0.59 -28.47
N PHE A 62 -5.61 -1.21 -29.11
CA PHE A 62 -5.49 -2.58 -29.63
C PHE A 62 -4.70 -2.67 -30.94
N PHE A 63 -4.32 -1.55 -31.54
CA PHE A 63 -3.63 -1.54 -32.83
C PHE A 63 -2.24 -0.91 -32.77
N ASP A 64 -1.89 -0.28 -31.64
CA ASP A 64 -0.64 0.44 -31.49
C ASP A 64 0.49 -0.49 -31.05
N GLU A 65 1.46 -0.74 -31.93
CA GLU A 65 2.60 -1.63 -31.68
C GLU A 65 3.61 -1.05 -30.68
N SER A 66 3.58 0.28 -30.45
CA SER A 66 4.38 0.97 -29.42
C SER A 66 3.99 0.63 -27.98
N PHE A 67 2.85 -0.03 -27.75
CA PHE A 67 2.32 -0.28 -26.41
C PHE A 67 2.84 -1.56 -25.74
N SER A 68 4.00 -2.09 -26.19
CA SER A 68 4.73 -3.11 -25.44
C SER A 68 5.28 -2.51 -24.13
N LEU A 69 4.44 -2.57 -23.09
CA LEU A 69 4.72 -2.32 -21.68
C LEU A 69 5.14 -0.89 -21.30
N LYS A 70 4.14 -0.05 -20.99
CA LYS A 70 4.22 0.81 -19.80
C LYS A 70 3.31 0.21 -18.72
N ASN A 71 3.92 -0.28 -17.64
CA ASN A 71 3.19 -0.64 -16.43
C ASN A 71 3.14 0.62 -15.56
N GLY A 72 1.94 1.13 -15.31
CA GLY A 72 1.68 2.26 -14.39
C GLY A 72 1.30 3.54 -15.14
N ASP A 73 -0.01 3.77 -15.25
CA ASP A 73 -0.69 5.07 -15.23
C ASP A 73 0.03 6.25 -15.89
N ILE A 74 -0.19 6.44 -17.20
CA ILE A 74 0.02 7.76 -17.83
C ILE A 74 -1.26 8.56 -17.61
N GLU A 75 -1.39 9.18 -16.45
CA GLU A 75 -2.18 10.40 -16.38
C GLU A 75 -1.55 11.41 -17.35
N LYS A 76 -2.29 11.77 -18.39
CA LYS A 76 -2.09 12.94 -19.27
C LYS A 76 -0.64 13.17 -19.71
N PHE A 77 -0.35 12.71 -20.93
CA PHE A 77 0.85 13.05 -21.68
C PHE A 77 0.97 14.58 -21.84
N ASP A 78 1.77 15.22 -20.99
CA ASP A 78 2.35 16.54 -21.23
C ASP A 78 3.77 16.34 -21.78
N SER A 79 4.06 17.00 -22.89
CA SER A 79 5.16 16.75 -23.83
C SER A 79 6.54 17.24 -23.35
N THR A 80 6.89 17.06 -22.08
CA THR A 80 8.17 17.51 -21.51
C THR A 80 8.75 16.49 -20.53
N ILE A 81 9.29 15.38 -21.05
CA ILE A 81 10.22 14.56 -20.26
C ILE A 81 11.59 15.23 -20.29
N ASP A 82 11.89 16.00 -19.26
CA ASP A 82 13.21 16.59 -19.02
C ASP A 82 14.16 15.49 -18.51
N THR A 83 15.05 15.00 -19.39
CA THR A 83 16.04 13.97 -19.07
C THR A 83 16.99 14.37 -17.95
N ASN A 84 17.14 15.68 -17.67
CA ASN A 84 17.90 16.16 -16.53
C ASN A 84 17.18 15.89 -15.20
N LYS A 85 15.85 15.90 -15.19
CA LYS A 85 15.03 15.61 -14.01
C LYS A 85 15.27 14.19 -13.51
N LEU A 86 15.33 13.20 -14.42
CA LEU A 86 15.53 11.79 -14.08
C LEU A 86 16.94 11.51 -13.51
N ALA A 87 17.97 12.15 -14.10
CA ALA A 87 19.33 12.06 -13.59
C ALA A 87 19.48 12.73 -12.20
N ASN A 88 18.70 13.77 -11.93
CA ASN A 88 18.68 14.45 -10.65
C ASN A 88 17.90 13.67 -9.59
N GLU A 89 16.83 12.96 -9.96
CA GLU A 89 16.06 12.09 -9.06
C GLU A 89 16.89 10.91 -8.56
N GLY A 90 17.66 10.25 -9.43
CA GLY A 90 18.59 9.19 -9.01
C GLY A 90 19.67 9.69 -8.04
N LYS A 91 20.27 10.85 -8.32
CA LYS A 91 21.23 11.49 -7.42
C LYS A 91 20.62 11.88 -6.07
N LEU A 92 19.35 12.28 -6.06
CA LEU A 92 18.62 12.65 -4.85
C LEU A 92 18.36 11.42 -3.97
N ILE A 93 17.93 10.30 -4.56
CA ILE A 93 17.72 9.05 -3.83
C ILE A 93 19.04 8.57 -3.20
N ASP A 94 20.14 8.60 -3.95
CA ASP A 94 21.47 8.27 -3.42
C ASP A 94 21.87 9.19 -2.26
N SER A 95 21.57 10.49 -2.36
CA SER A 95 21.87 11.46 -1.31
C SER A 95 21.04 11.23 -0.05
N ILE A 96 19.75 10.89 -0.20
CA ILE A 96 18.85 10.53 0.90
C ILE A 96 19.32 9.24 1.56
N GLN A 97 19.62 8.21 0.77
CA GLN A 97 20.10 6.93 1.29
C GLN A 97 21.41 7.08 2.05
N LYS A 98 22.34 7.89 1.54
CA LYS A 98 23.63 8.13 2.17
C LYS A 98 23.50 8.91 3.48
N THR A 99 22.58 9.87 3.55
CA THR A 99 22.40 10.74 4.73
C THR A 99 21.53 10.08 5.81
N TYR A 100 20.44 9.43 5.43
CA TYR A 100 19.39 8.96 6.33
C TYR A 100 19.20 7.42 6.31
N GLY A 101 20.02 6.70 5.54
CA GLY A 101 20.01 5.24 5.48
C GLY A 101 18.95 4.64 4.56
N LYS A 102 19.03 3.32 4.37
CA LYS A 102 18.16 2.55 3.47
C LYS A 102 16.69 2.57 3.90
N GLN A 103 16.43 2.53 5.21
CA GLN A 103 15.06 2.54 5.75
C GLN A 103 14.30 3.84 5.39
N SER A 104 15.01 4.96 5.27
CA SER A 104 14.40 6.23 4.86
C SER A 104 13.93 6.22 3.40
N VAL A 105 14.68 5.54 2.53
CA VAL A 105 14.28 5.33 1.13
C VAL A 105 13.07 4.41 1.05
N GLU A 106 13.11 3.28 1.77
CA GLU A 106 12.00 2.32 1.81
C GLU A 106 10.71 2.94 2.37
N LEU A 107 10.81 3.77 3.41
CA LEU A 107 9.68 4.52 3.97
C LEU A 107 9.08 5.47 2.91
N LEU A 108 9.92 6.21 2.20
CA LEU A 108 9.48 7.13 1.15
C LEU A 108 8.82 6.39 -0.02
N GLU A 109 9.42 5.29 -0.49
CA GLU A 109 8.86 4.45 -1.54
C GLU A 109 7.47 3.92 -1.17
N ASN A 110 7.29 3.43 0.05
CA ASN A 110 6.01 2.94 0.52
C ASN A 110 5.00 4.07 0.72
N PHE A 111 5.42 5.22 1.21
CA PHE A 111 4.57 6.40 1.35
C PHE A 111 4.03 6.90 -0.01
N LEU A 112 4.84 6.83 -1.07
CA LEU A 112 4.42 7.23 -2.42
C LEU A 112 3.34 6.32 -3.02
N LYS A 113 3.28 5.04 -2.63
CA LYS A 113 2.24 4.08 -3.06
C LYS A 113 0.86 4.36 -2.47
N LEU A 114 0.77 5.20 -1.43
CA LEU A 114 -0.49 5.49 -0.73
C LEU A 114 -1.28 6.61 -1.42
N ASN A 115 -2.61 6.53 -1.32
CA ASN A 115 -3.51 7.64 -1.66
C ASN A 115 -3.52 8.72 -0.57
N ASP A 116 -4.22 9.83 -0.79
CA ASP A 116 -4.25 10.96 0.14
C ASP A 116 -4.71 10.60 1.55
N LEU A 117 -5.71 9.73 1.67
CA LEU A 117 -6.18 9.24 2.97
C LEU A 117 -5.09 8.43 3.67
N GLY A 118 -4.45 7.51 2.94
CA GLY A 118 -3.36 6.69 3.45
C GLY A 118 -2.15 7.51 3.87
N LYS A 119 -1.77 8.52 3.10
CA LYS A 119 -0.67 9.44 3.43
C LYS A 119 -0.94 10.22 4.72
N LYS A 120 -2.14 10.79 4.86
CA LYS A 120 -2.56 11.49 6.10
C LYS A 120 -2.46 10.59 7.32
N GLU A 121 -2.94 9.36 7.18
CA GLU A 121 -2.93 8.39 8.28
C GLU A 121 -1.51 7.89 8.59
N ALA A 122 -0.66 7.66 7.58
CA ALA A 122 0.73 7.28 7.76
C ALA A 122 1.51 8.37 8.51
N THR A 123 1.35 9.64 8.13
CA THR A 123 1.96 10.77 8.83
C THR A 123 1.51 10.84 10.28
N LYS A 124 0.20 10.67 10.54
CA LYS A 124 -0.35 10.63 11.89
C LYS A 124 0.30 9.52 12.73
N ARG A 125 0.32 8.28 12.23
CA ARG A 125 0.90 7.14 12.97
C ARG A 125 2.39 7.32 13.25
N VAL A 126 3.16 7.78 12.27
CA VAL A 126 4.60 8.06 12.47
C VAL A 126 4.80 9.14 13.53
N SER A 127 3.96 10.18 13.54
CA SER A 127 3.99 11.20 14.59
C SER A 127 3.64 10.64 15.97
N GLU A 128 2.68 9.71 16.06
CA GLU A 128 2.29 9.06 17.31
C GLU A 128 3.43 8.18 17.87
N LEU A 129 4.18 7.49 17.00
CA LEU A 129 5.34 6.70 17.43
C LEU A 129 6.40 7.55 18.15
N ASN A 130 6.61 8.80 17.74
CA ASN A 130 7.54 9.71 18.40
C ASN A 130 7.11 10.09 19.82
N CYS A 131 5.82 9.93 20.16
CA CYS A 131 5.29 10.22 21.50
C CYS A 131 5.34 9.02 22.44
N ILE A 132 5.71 7.83 21.95
CA ILE A 132 5.76 6.61 22.74
C ILE A 132 7.22 6.39 23.17
N PRO A 133 7.55 6.48 24.48
CA PRO A 133 8.93 6.36 24.97
C PRO A 133 9.64 5.09 24.50
N MET A 134 8.90 3.97 24.40
CA MET A 134 9.39 2.69 23.88
C MET A 134 9.99 2.79 22.46
N TYR A 135 9.48 3.70 21.64
CA TYR A 135 9.89 3.87 20.23
C TYR A 135 10.76 5.12 20.01
N SER A 136 10.94 5.97 21.02
CA SER A 136 11.74 7.20 20.93
C SER A 136 13.01 7.18 21.79
N ASN A 137 13.06 6.37 22.85
CA ASN A 137 14.21 6.29 23.75
C ASN A 137 15.15 5.16 23.31
N GLN A 138 16.45 5.46 23.22
CA GLN A 138 17.49 4.48 22.87
C GLN A 138 17.76 3.44 23.98
N ASN A 139 17.12 3.56 25.15
CA ASN A 139 17.23 2.57 26.23
C ASN A 139 16.21 1.44 26.01
N GLU A 140 16.73 0.27 25.64
CA GLU A 140 15.99 -0.99 25.50
C GLU A 140 15.19 -1.38 26.77
N LEU A 141 15.53 -0.82 27.94
CA LEU A 141 14.79 -1.01 29.20
C LEU A 141 13.39 -0.39 29.23
N SER A 142 13.01 0.45 28.28
CA SER A 142 11.63 0.96 28.22
C SER A 142 10.62 -0.12 27.77
N ALA A 143 11.09 -1.26 27.26
CA ALA A 143 10.27 -2.43 26.93
C ALA A 143 10.10 -3.39 28.12
N THR A 144 10.92 -3.28 29.17
CA THR A 144 10.71 -4.02 30.41
C THR A 144 9.71 -3.26 31.26
N LEU A 145 8.57 -3.91 31.48
CA LEU A 145 7.37 -3.56 32.25
C LEU A 145 7.56 -2.93 33.66
N GLU A 146 8.75 -2.49 34.06
CA GLU A 146 9.01 -2.00 35.42
C GLU A 146 8.62 -0.54 35.64
N ASP A 147 8.52 0.29 34.60
CA ASP A 147 8.30 1.75 34.74
C ASP A 147 6.86 2.21 34.40
N MET A 148 5.99 1.30 33.96
CA MET A 148 4.54 1.58 33.88
C MET A 148 3.91 1.20 35.21
N PHE A 149 3.77 2.18 36.11
CA PHE A 149 2.87 2.20 37.27
C PHE A 149 2.62 0.83 37.93
N THR A 150 3.14 0.61 39.15
CA THR A 150 2.70 -0.51 39.99
C THR A 150 1.17 -0.54 40.05
N THR A 151 0.54 -1.46 39.33
CA THR A 151 -0.92 -1.61 39.33
C THR A 151 -1.29 -2.27 40.65
N VAL A 152 -1.62 -1.46 41.66
CA VAL A 152 -2.16 -1.97 42.91
C VAL A 152 -3.66 -2.14 42.72
N ALA A 153 -4.12 -3.39 42.79
CA ALA A 153 -5.55 -3.70 42.81
C ALA A 153 -6.20 -3.03 44.02
N ALA A 154 -7.19 -2.16 43.79
CA ALA A 154 -7.89 -1.44 44.87
C ALA A 154 -8.98 -2.28 45.57
N HIS A 155 -9.14 -3.56 45.22
CA HIS A 155 -10.15 -4.45 45.79
C HIS A 155 -9.52 -5.37 46.84
N ASN A 156 -10.13 -5.41 48.04
CA ASN A 156 -9.67 -6.14 49.22
C ASN A 156 -10.43 -7.45 49.43
N ASP A 157 -11.12 -7.94 48.40
CA ASP A 157 -12.25 -8.85 48.62
C ASP A 157 -11.82 -10.27 49.06
N ASN A 158 -10.52 -10.59 49.08
CA ASN A 158 -9.98 -11.90 49.46
C ASN A 158 -8.57 -11.87 50.10
N LEU A 159 -8.11 -10.74 50.65
CA LEU A 159 -6.79 -10.67 51.29
C LEU A 159 -6.86 -11.09 52.76
N THR A 160 -5.86 -11.85 53.20
CA THR A 160 -5.58 -12.04 54.64
C THR A 160 -5.04 -10.73 55.24
N ASN A 161 -5.13 -10.58 56.56
CA ASN A 161 -4.61 -9.39 57.26
C ASN A 161 -3.13 -9.12 56.92
N GLU A 162 -2.33 -10.17 56.78
CA GLU A 162 -0.90 -10.08 56.45
C GLU A 162 -0.67 -9.57 55.02
N GLU A 163 -1.50 -9.98 54.07
CA GLU A 163 -1.41 -9.53 52.68
C GLU A 163 -1.90 -8.08 52.52
N ALA A 164 -2.91 -7.67 53.30
CA ALA A 164 -3.38 -6.28 53.35
C ALA A 164 -2.30 -5.34 53.92
N GLU A 165 -1.62 -5.74 55.01
CA GLU A 165 -0.51 -4.96 55.58
C GLU A 165 0.66 -4.81 54.61
N GLU A 166 0.97 -5.87 53.85
CA GLU A 166 2.03 -5.83 52.83
C GLU A 166 1.67 -4.91 51.67
N MET A 167 0.40 -4.90 51.25
CA MET A 167 -0.10 -3.97 50.25
C MET A 167 0.03 -2.51 50.72
N ASP A 168 -0.41 -2.20 51.95
CA ASP A 168 -0.30 -0.86 52.53
C ASP A 168 1.16 -0.41 52.65
N ARG A 169 2.08 -1.30 53.04
CA ARG A 169 3.52 -1.01 53.08
C ARG A 169 4.05 -0.60 51.71
N ARG A 170 3.66 -1.30 50.64
CA ARG A 170 4.09 -1.00 49.27
C ARG A 170 3.54 0.33 48.79
N ILE A 171 2.25 0.59 49.01
CA ILE A 171 1.61 1.87 48.67
C ILE A 171 2.30 3.05 49.37
N LEU A 172 2.54 2.94 50.68
CA LEU A 172 3.19 4.01 51.45
C LEU A 172 4.63 4.26 51.02
N THR A 173 5.34 3.22 50.57
CA THR A 173 6.70 3.34 50.07
C THR A 173 6.74 4.12 48.75
N GLU A 174 5.81 3.85 47.83
CA GLU A 174 5.73 4.58 46.57
C GLU A 174 5.25 6.03 46.75
N ILE A 175 4.30 6.28 47.66
CA ILE A 175 3.89 7.65 48.00
C ILE A 175 5.07 8.48 48.54
N LYS A 176 5.99 7.86 49.29
CA LYS A 176 7.19 8.54 49.79
C LYS A 176 8.22 8.84 48.69
N ARG A 177 8.29 8.03 47.64
CA ARG A 177 9.19 8.26 46.49
C ARG A 177 8.73 9.41 45.59
N LEU A 178 7.44 9.73 45.63
CA LEU A 178 6.82 10.82 44.86
C LEU A 178 6.87 12.20 45.55
N LYS A 179 7.41 12.28 46.78
CA LYS A 179 7.60 13.52 47.55
C LYS A 179 9.05 13.94 47.57
#